data_AF-T0LCR9-F1
#
_entry.id   AF-T0LCR9-F1
#
_cell.length_a   1.000
_cell.length_b   1.000
_cell.length_c   1.000
_cell.angle_alpha   90.00
_cell.angle_beta   90.00
_cell.angle_gamma   90.00
#
_symmetry.space_group_name_H-M   'P 1'
#
loop_
_entity.id
_entity.type
_entity.pdbx_description
1 polymer ?
#
loop_
_entity_poly.entity_id
_entity_poly.type
_entity_poly.pdbx_seq_one_letter_code
_entity_poly.pdbx_strand_id
1 'polypeptide(L)'
;MFILKKLPSQVLVLDYLSTVSANLIKQIQSYNKNINVDFLEHDKKYDLVFLCNYVFEFDLNFYKTVSSAEIIFRRNKFTFNIFMEGLKHYSECQIRNGA
;
A
#
# COMPACT_ATOMS: atom_id res chain seq x y z
N MET A 1 -15.62 14.54 -8.15
CA MET A 1 -15.60 13.31 -7.33
C MET A 1 -15.15 12.17 -8.24
N PHE A 2 -13.98 11.58 -8.02
CA PHE A 2 -13.48 10.48 -8.84
C PHE A 2 -14.06 9.16 -8.31
N ILE A 3 -14.51 8.29 -9.20
CA ILE A 3 -15.06 6.96 -8.84
C ILE A 3 -13.95 5.93 -9.05
N LEU A 4 -13.60 5.20 -7.99
CA LEU A 4 -12.61 4.12 -8.05
C LEU A 4 -13.27 2.89 -8.71
N LYS A 5 -12.66 2.38 -9.79
CA LYS A 5 -13.12 1.20 -10.54
C LYS A 5 -12.92 -0.11 -9.76
N LYS A 6 -11.83 -0.18 -9.00
CA LYS A 6 -11.50 -1.28 -8.09
C LYS A 6 -10.71 -0.79 -6.88
N LEU A 7 -10.74 -1.57 -5.81
CA LEU A 7 -10.05 -1.31 -4.55
C LEU A 7 -9.18 -2.52 -4.16
N PRO A 8 -8.01 -2.28 -3.54
CA PRO A 8 -7.26 -3.35 -2.89
C PRO A 8 -8.00 -3.81 -1.63
N SER A 9 -7.99 -5.11 -1.35
CA SER A 9 -8.52 -5.69 -0.12
C SER A 9 -7.44 -5.80 0.96
N GLN A 10 -6.20 -6.06 0.57
CA GLN A 10 -5.04 -6.13 1.46
C GLN A 10 -4.00 -5.09 1.04
N VAL A 11 -3.69 -4.16 1.94
CA VAL A 11 -2.70 -3.10 1.75
C VAL A 11 -1.61 -3.21 2.80
N LEU A 12 -0.37 -3.02 2.38
CA LEU A 12 0.77 -2.88 3.29
C LEU A 12 1.35 -1.47 3.18
N VAL A 13 1.69 -0.87 4.31
CA VAL A 13 2.41 0.41 4.39
C VAL A 13 3.73 0.20 5.10
N LEU A 14 4.83 0.34 4.36
CA LEU A 14 6.20 0.32 4.87
C LEU A 14 6.77 1.73 4.79
N ASP A 15 6.70 2.47 5.90
CA ASP A 15 7.31 3.79 6.01
C ASP A 15 8.61 3.73 6.82
N TYR A 16 9.73 3.65 6.12
CA TYR A 16 11.07 3.66 6.71
C TYR A 16 11.58 5.09 6.99
N LEU A 17 10.83 6.12 6.60
CA LEU A 17 11.19 7.53 6.77
C LEU A 17 10.52 8.15 8.01
N SER A 18 9.45 7.53 8.53
CA SER A 18 8.81 7.92 9.78
C SER A 18 7.88 6.85 10.34
N THR A 19 7.59 6.96 11.65
CA THR A 19 6.48 6.20 12.24
C THR A 19 5.14 6.78 11.80
N VAL A 20 4.26 5.94 11.27
CA VAL A 20 2.90 6.34 10.91
C VAL A 20 2.11 6.68 12.18
N SER A 21 1.60 7.91 12.26
CA SER A 21 0.86 8.36 13.44
C SER A 21 -0.47 7.62 13.63
N ALA A 22 -0.89 7.42 14.88
CA ALA A 22 -2.19 6.79 15.19
C ALA A 22 -3.39 7.52 14.56
N ASN A 23 -3.31 8.85 14.39
CA ASN A 23 -4.36 9.63 13.73
C ASN A 23 -4.46 9.28 12.24
N LEU A 24 -3.32 9.13 11.55
CA LEU A 24 -3.30 8.73 10.15
C LEU A 24 -3.81 7.30 9.97
N ILE A 25 -3.44 6.38 10.88
CA ILE A 25 -3.97 5.00 10.89
C ILE A 25 -5.51 5.02 11.01
N LYS A 26 -6.04 5.77 11.98
CA LYS A 26 -7.50 5.92 12.16
C LYS A 26 -8.17 6.52 10.94
N GLN A 27 -7.56 7.53 10.33
CA GLN A 27 -8.09 8.16 9.12
C GLN A 27 -8.20 7.15 7.96
N ILE A 28 -7.17 6.35 7.74
CA ILE A 28 -7.15 5.30 6.71
C ILE A 28 -8.20 4.22 7.00
N GLN A 29 -8.26 3.71 8.24
CA GLN A 29 -9.23 2.70 8.64
C GLN A 29 -10.68 3.21 8.53
N SER A 30 -10.90 4.51 8.76
CA SER A 30 -12.22 5.14 8.61
C SER A 30 -12.63 5.35 7.16
N TYR A 31 -11.68 5.41 6.22
CA TYR A 31 -11.95 5.67 4.81
C TYR A 31 -12.78 4.56 4.16
N ASN A 32 -12.42 3.29 4.38
CA ASN A 32 -13.17 2.16 3.87
C ASN A 32 -12.92 0.89 4.69
N LYS A 33 -13.97 0.33 5.30
CA LYS A 33 -13.89 -0.86 6.16
C LYS A 33 -13.50 -2.15 5.42
N ASN A 34 -13.58 -2.16 4.09
CA ASN A 34 -13.24 -3.33 3.28
C ASN A 34 -11.75 -3.39 2.92
N ILE A 35 -10.98 -2.34 3.26
CA ILE A 35 -9.53 -2.30 3.03
C ILE A 35 -8.83 -2.62 4.34
N ASN A 36 -8.15 -3.76 4.39
CA ASN A 36 -7.29 -4.10 5.52
C ASN A 36 -5.90 -3.52 5.27
N VAL A 37 -5.41 -2.72 6.23
CA VAL A 37 -4.12 -2.04 6.11
C VAL A 37 -3.20 -2.48 7.23
N ASP A 38 -2.09 -3.10 6.86
CA ASP A 38 -1.01 -3.44 7.78
C ASP A 38 0.11 -2.40 7.70
N PHE A 39 0.84 -2.25 8.79
CA PHE A 39 1.97 -1.33 8.92
C PHE A 39 3.29 -2.07 9.23
N LEU A 40 3.27 -3.40 9.11
CA LEU A 40 4.40 -4.31 9.34
C LEU A 40 4.32 -5.46 8.33
N GLU A 41 5.47 -5.98 7.93
CA GLU A 41 5.55 -7.10 7.00
C GLU A 41 5.03 -8.39 7.63
N HIS A 42 4.30 -9.16 6.84
CA HIS A 42 3.79 -10.48 7.18
C HIS A 42 3.99 -11.41 5.99
N ASP A 43 4.16 -12.71 6.23
CA ASP A 43 4.25 -13.71 5.17
C ASP A 43 2.87 -14.01 4.53
N LYS A 44 2.28 -13.00 3.89
CA LYS A 44 1.01 -13.08 3.16
C LYS A 44 1.06 -12.24 1.88
N LYS A 45 0.04 -12.39 1.04
CA LYS A 45 -0.10 -11.62 -0.20
C LYS A 45 -0.81 -10.30 0.07
N TYR A 46 -0.34 -9.25 -0.62
CA TYR A 46 -0.97 -7.95 -0.66
C TYR A 46 -1.38 -7.62 -2.08
N ASP A 47 -2.42 -6.79 -2.21
CA ASP A 47 -2.84 -6.25 -3.50
C ASP A 47 -2.06 -4.97 -3.82
N LEU A 48 -1.74 -4.18 -2.79
CA LEU A 48 -1.07 -2.90 -2.90
C LEU A 48 -0.06 -2.73 -1.75
N VAL A 49 1.17 -2.34 -2.06
CA VAL A 49 2.23 -2.04 -1.09
C VAL A 49 2.68 -0.60 -1.28
N PHE A 50 2.63 0.20 -0.22
CA PHE A 50 3.28 1.50 -0.15
C PHE A 50 4.67 1.34 0.45
N LEU A 51 5.71 1.59 -0.35
CA LEU A 51 7.10 1.60 0.11
C LEU A 51 7.59 3.05 0.16
N CYS A 52 7.66 3.61 1.37
CA CYS A 52 8.22 4.93 1.62
C CYS A 52 9.65 4.77 2.16
N ASN A 53 10.64 4.89 1.28
CA ASN A 53 12.06 4.71 1.59
C ASN A 53 12.93 5.51 0.60
N TYR A 54 14.20 5.74 0.92
CA TYR A 54 15.16 6.30 -0.02
C TYR A 54 15.63 5.27 -1.05
N VAL A 55 15.65 3.99 -0.67
CA VAL A 55 16.06 2.85 -1.49
C VAL A 55 14.85 1.98 -1.82
N PHE A 56 14.80 1.44 -3.05
CA PHE A 56 13.79 0.46 -3.43
C PHE A 56 14.28 -0.93 -3.03
N GLU A 57 13.90 -1.37 -1.84
CA GLU A 57 14.32 -2.66 -1.26
C GLU A 57 13.19 -3.32 -0.48
N PHE A 58 13.25 -4.65 -0.36
CA PHE A 58 12.29 -5.49 0.35
C PHE A 58 13.01 -6.63 1.07
N ASP A 59 12.48 -7.06 2.20
CA ASP A 59 12.93 -8.29 2.85
C ASP A 59 12.33 -9.52 2.14
N LEU A 60 13.20 -10.30 1.50
CA LEU A 60 12.80 -11.51 0.77
C LEU A 60 12.40 -12.67 1.70
N ASN A 61 12.59 -12.56 3.02
CA ASN A 61 11.95 -13.45 3.97
C ASN A 61 10.41 -13.39 3.88
N PHE A 62 9.87 -12.25 3.44
CA PHE A 62 8.45 -12.03 3.19
C PHE A 62 8.12 -11.96 1.70
N TYR A 63 8.70 -12.84 0.88
CA TYR A 63 8.57 -12.83 -0.58
C TYR A 63 7.11 -12.80 -1.09
N LYS A 64 6.14 -13.33 -0.34
CA LYS A 64 4.72 -13.27 -0.70
C LYS A 64 4.21 -11.83 -0.81
N THR A 65 4.76 -10.91 -0.03
CA THR A 65 4.40 -9.50 -0.01
C THR A 65 4.52 -8.86 -1.39
N VAL A 66 5.60 -9.16 -2.11
CA VAL A 66 5.91 -8.54 -3.41
C VAL A 66 5.52 -9.41 -4.61
N SER A 67 5.12 -10.66 -4.36
CA SER A 67 4.90 -11.65 -5.43
C SER A 67 3.82 -11.27 -6.46
N SER A 68 2.81 -10.50 -6.04
CA SER A 68 1.68 -10.11 -6.90
C SER A 68 1.14 -8.72 -6.59
N ALA A 69 1.79 -7.98 -5.70
CA ALA A 69 1.32 -6.68 -5.27
C ALA A 69 1.69 -5.59 -6.28
N GLU A 70 0.80 -4.63 -6.45
CA GLU A 70 1.18 -3.33 -7.03
C GLU A 70 2.03 -2.58 -6.00
N ILE A 71 3.17 -2.03 -6.41
CA ILE A 71 4.10 -1.35 -5.50
C ILE A 71 4.12 0.16 -5.81
N ILE A 72 3.72 0.97 -4.82
CA ILE A 72 3.84 2.42 -4.85
C ILE A 72 5.09 2.83 -4.08
N PHE A 73 6.15 3.15 -4.80
CA PHE A 73 7.39 3.66 -4.21
C PHE A 73 7.40 5.18 -4.11
N ARG A 74 7.76 5.71 -2.94
CA ARG A 74 7.91 7.14 -2.66
C ARG A 74 9.16 7.38 -1.81
N ARG A 75 9.84 8.52 -2.05
CA ARG A 75 11.00 8.97 -1.25
C ARG A 75 10.61 9.99 -0.18
N ASN A 76 9.33 10.04 0.17
CA ASN A 76 8.75 10.98 1.12
C ASN A 76 7.97 10.18 2.18
N LYS A 77 7.80 10.77 3.37
CA LYS A 77 7.01 10.17 4.46
C LYS A 77 5.60 9.84 4.01
N PHE A 78 5.04 8.77 4.54
CA PHE A 78 3.69 8.34 4.18
C PHE A 78 2.64 9.35 4.69
N THR A 79 1.67 9.67 3.85
CA THR A 79 0.58 10.60 4.16
C THR A 79 -0.74 10.09 3.60
N PHE A 80 -1.86 10.65 4.08
CA PHE A 80 -3.17 10.31 3.52
C PHE A 80 -3.29 10.65 2.03
N ASN A 81 -2.61 11.71 1.56
CA ASN A 81 -2.59 12.04 0.13
C ASN A 81 -1.90 10.93 -0.68
N ILE A 82 -0.75 10.43 -0.21
CA ILE A 82 -0.07 9.29 -0.85
C ILE A 82 -0.98 8.06 -0.86
N PHE A 83 -1.68 7.78 0.23
CA PHE A 83 -2.66 6.70 0.29
C PHE A 83 -3.73 6.84 -0.81
N MET A 84 -4.35 8.01 -0.92
CA MET A 84 -5.38 8.28 -1.92
C MET A 84 -4.85 8.22 -3.36
N GLU A 85 -3.64 8.72 -3.61
CA GLU A 85 -2.96 8.59 -4.90
C GLU A 85 -2.73 7.12 -5.27
N GLY A 86 -2.26 6.31 -4.33
CA GLY A 86 -2.02 4.89 -4.56
C GLY A 86 -3.32 4.12 -4.81
N LEU A 87 -4.40 4.44 -4.09
CA LEU A 87 -5.71 3.85 -4.37
C LEU A 87 -6.20 4.20 -5.78
N LYS A 88 -6.03 5.46 -6.21
CA LYS A 88 -6.39 5.88 -7.56
C LYS A 88 -5.59 5.12 -8.61
N HIS A 89 -4.26 5.07 -8.44
CA HIS A 89 -3.36 4.34 -9.33
C HIS A 89 -3.75 2.86 -9.43
N TYR A 90 -3.89 2.18 -8.29
CA TYR A 90 -4.34 0.78 -8.24
C TYR A 90 -5.66 0.58 -8.98
N SER A 91 -6.61 1.50 -8.82
CA SER A 91 -7.91 1.44 -9.47
C SER A 91 -7.84 1.41 -11.01
N GLU A 92 -6.81 2.03 -11.57
CA GLU A 92 -6.60 2.17 -13.00
C GLU A 92 -5.66 1.08 -13.56
N CYS A 93 -4.84 0.45 -12.72
CA CYS A 93 -3.91 -0.60 -13.12
C CYS A 93 -4.60 -1.83 -13.73
N GLN A 94 -3.99 -2.42 -14.76
CA GLN A 94 -4.32 -3.76 -15.22
C GLN A 94 -3.36 -4.76 -14.55
N ILE A 95 -3.88 -5.59 -13.65
CA ILE A 95 -3.07 -6.59 -12.94
C ILE A 95 -3.07 -7.85 -13.80
N ARG A 96 -1.92 -8.12 -14.44
CA ARG A 96 -1.78 -9.24 -15.38
C ARG A 96 -1.00 -10.42 -14.80
N ASN A 97 -0.05 -10.17 -13.89
CA ASN A 97 0.74 -11.21 -13.20
C ASN A 97 1.26 -12.33 -14.12
N GLY A 98 1.68 -11.99 -15.35
CA GLY A 98 2.20 -12.93 -16.35
C GLY A 98 1.20 -13.49 -17.36
N ALA A 99 -0.07 -13.05 -17.33
CA ALA A 99 -1.11 -13.39 -18.30
C ALA A 99 -1.25 -12.37 -19.45
#